data_AF-A0A6P1HYU0-F1
#
_entry.id   AF-A0A6P1HYU0-F1
#
_cell.length_a   1.000
_cell.length_b   1.000
_cell.length_c   1.000
_cell.angle_alpha   90.00
_cell.angle_beta   90.00
_cell.angle_gamma   90.00
#
_symmetry.space_group_name_H-M   'P 1'
#
loop_
_entity.id
_entity.type
_entity.pdbx_description
1 polymer ?
#
loop_
_entity_poly.entity_id
_entity_poly.type
_entity_poly.pdbx_seq_one_letter_code
_entity_poly.pdbx_strand_id
1 'polypeptide(L)'
;MAEVRDIVAAASELTDAEFLAVVRAVAAGRPGLGALLAAVDVGSAVPTEDPVTAEIVPDTTPRLPEPDYTAGGVPTFDRVRDRIEERVGTAIGSAELAHESPSGRSVDEQWEARKKAGKAKLDEIRRSLGKQ
;
A
#
# COMPACT_ATOMS: atom_id res chain seq x y z
N MET A 1 26.68 43.46 27.26
CA MET A 1 25.73 42.34 27.03
C MET A 1 25.36 42.43 25.57
N ALA A 2 25.81 41.51 24.72
CA ALA A 2 25.44 41.55 23.30
C ALA A 2 23.93 41.29 23.17
N GLU A 3 23.22 42.11 22.39
CA GLU A 3 21.82 41.84 22.12
C GLU A 3 21.70 40.64 21.19
N VAL A 4 20.61 39.87 21.31
CA VAL A 4 20.39 38.67 20.47
C VAL A 4 20.49 39.00 18.99
N ARG A 5 20.07 40.21 18.61
CA ARG A 5 20.16 40.73 17.24
C ARG A 5 21.59 40.83 16.74
N ASP A 6 22.53 41.25 17.58
CA ASP A 6 23.94 41.38 17.20
C ASP A 6 24.56 40.00 16.96
N ILE A 7 24.15 39.01 17.76
CA ILE A 7 24.59 37.61 17.62
C ILE A 7 24.06 37.02 16.31
N VAL A 8 22.81 37.31 15.94
CA VAL A 8 22.23 36.86 14.66
C VAL A 8 22.92 37.52 13.48
N ALA A 9 23.24 38.81 13.57
CA ALA A 9 23.98 39.51 12.52
C ALA A 9 25.36 38.87 12.31
N ALA A 10 26.13 38.66 13.39
CA ALA A 10 27.43 38.00 13.32
C ALA A 10 27.33 36.54 12.83
N ALA A 11 26.31 35.80 13.25
CA ALA A 11 26.02 34.45 12.76
C ALA A 11 25.76 34.40 11.24
N SER A 12 25.18 35.45 10.68
CA SER A 12 24.81 35.51 9.26
C SER A 12 26.00 35.83 8.35
N GLU A 13 27.12 36.29 8.91
CA GLU A 13 28.36 36.55 8.15
C GLU A 13 29.26 35.30 8.05
N LEU A 14 28.97 34.26 8.85
CA LEU A 14 29.73 33.00 8.87
C LEU A 14 29.31 32.11 7.70
N THR A 15 30.26 31.33 7.18
CA THR A 15 29.92 30.23 6.26
C THR A 15 29.20 29.11 7.02
N ASP A 16 28.42 28.28 6.31
CA ASP A 16 27.68 27.17 6.93
C ASP A 16 28.59 26.24 7.75
N ALA A 17 29.79 25.94 7.24
CA ALA A 17 30.76 25.10 7.94
C ALA A 17 31.24 25.74 9.25
N GLU A 18 31.48 27.06 9.25
CA GLU A 18 31.92 27.79 10.43
C GLU A 18 30.79 27.97 11.43
N PHE A 19 29.57 28.25 10.95
CA PHE A 19 28.38 28.34 11.79
C PHE A 19 28.07 27.01 12.49
N LEU A 20 28.16 25.89 11.76
CA LEU A 20 27.99 24.55 12.33
C LEU A 20 29.09 24.22 13.38
N ALA A 21 30.32 24.70 13.19
CA ALA A 21 31.37 24.57 14.19
C ALA A 21 31.05 25.36 15.47
N VAL A 22 30.49 26.57 15.35
CA VAL A 22 30.01 27.38 16.48
C VAL A 22 28.85 26.68 17.21
N VAL A 23 27.86 26.16 16.49
CA VAL A 23 26.73 25.43 17.09
C VAL A 23 27.22 24.19 17.85
N ARG A 24 28.18 23.44 17.29
CA ARG A 24 28.79 22.27 17.95
C ARG A 24 29.50 22.65 19.24
N ALA A 25 30.29 23.73 19.23
CA ALA A 25 31.00 24.23 20.41
C ALA A 25 30.03 24.69 21.51
N VAL A 26 28.94 25.39 21.14
CA VAL A 26 27.91 25.85 22.08
C VAL A 26 27.13 24.68 22.68
N ALA A 27 26.76 23.69 21.86
CA ALA A 27 26.03 22.50 22.30
C ALA A 27 26.89 21.60 23.22
N ALA A 28 28.20 21.49 22.97
CA ALA A 28 29.12 20.74 23.84
C ALA A 28 29.19 21.30 25.28
N GLY A 29 29.04 22.62 25.45
CA GLY A 29 28.98 23.27 26.76
C GLY A 29 27.61 23.27 27.43
N ARG A 30 26.56 22.74 26.78
CA ARG A 30 25.16 22.82 27.24
C ARG A 30 24.44 21.49 27.05
N PRO A 31 24.38 20.62 28.09
CA PRO A 31 23.84 19.26 27.94
C PRO A 31 22.36 19.22 27.51
N GLY A 32 21.58 20.26 27.81
CA GLY A 32 20.18 20.38 27.34
C GLY A 32 20.02 20.60 25.83
N LEU A 33 21.11 20.83 25.08
CA LEU A 33 21.10 21.06 23.63
C LEU A 33 21.65 19.86 22.83
N GLY A 34 21.74 18.67 23.42
CA GLY A 34 22.32 17.48 22.78
C GLY A 34 21.69 17.11 21.42
N ALA A 35 20.41 17.42 21.22
CA ALA A 35 19.72 17.20 19.94
C ALA A 35 20.30 18.04 18.78
N LEU A 36 20.82 19.25 19.06
CA LEU A 36 21.48 20.08 18.05
C LEU A 36 22.81 19.48 17.60
N LEU A 37 23.54 18.81 18.51
CA LEU A 37 24.80 18.15 18.18
C LEU A 37 24.57 17.04 17.15
N ALA A 38 23.54 16.21 17.36
CA ALA A 38 23.15 15.14 16.43
C ALA A 38 22.69 15.69 15.07
N ALA A 39 21.96 16.82 15.05
CA ALA A 39 21.51 17.45 13.81
C ALA A 39 22.65 18.08 13.00
N VAL A 40 23.66 18.67 13.66
CA VAL A 40 24.83 19.27 12.99
C VAL A 40 25.66 18.23 12.24
N ASP A 41 25.79 17.00 12.77
CA ASP A 41 26.48 15.91 12.09
C ASP A 41 25.77 15.45 10.81
N VAL A 42 24.43 15.58 10.76
CA VAL A 42 23.63 15.32 9.55
C VAL A 42 23.73 16.48 8.57
N GLY A 43 23.75 17.73 9.07
CA GLY A 43 23.81 18.95 8.24
C GLY A 43 25.15 19.19 7.54
N SER A 44 26.26 18.61 8.01
CA SER A 44 27.54 18.64 7.29
C SER A 44 27.55 17.73 6.05
N ALA A 45 26.55 16.85 5.92
CA ALA A 45 26.37 15.96 4.79
C ALA A 45 25.30 16.50 3.81
N VAL A 46 25.25 17.83 3.60
CA VAL A 46 24.57 18.37 2.42
C VAL A 46 25.47 18.05 1.23
N PRO A 47 25.06 17.17 0.30
CA PRO A 47 25.74 17.08 -0.97
C PRO A 47 25.48 18.43 -1.66
N THR A 48 26.52 19.24 -1.86
CA THR A 48 26.51 20.26 -2.92
C THR A 48 26.59 19.52 -4.24
N GLU A 49 25.58 18.73 -4.56
CA GLU A 49 25.33 18.34 -5.92
C GLU A 49 24.29 19.34 -6.41
N ASP A 50 24.65 20.09 -7.47
CA ASP A 50 23.69 20.66 -8.41
C ASP A 50 22.54 19.65 -8.60
N PRO A 51 21.29 20.05 -8.88
CA PRO A 51 20.27 19.07 -9.25
C PRO A 51 20.77 18.36 -10.50
N VAL A 52 21.42 17.22 -10.29
CA VAL A 52 21.90 16.35 -11.34
C VAL A 52 20.63 16.05 -12.09
N THR A 53 20.59 16.46 -13.35
CA THR A 53 19.67 15.85 -14.29
C THR A 53 20.07 14.38 -14.27
N ALA A 54 19.42 13.61 -13.40
CA ALA A 54 19.69 12.21 -13.24
C ALA A 54 19.27 11.60 -14.57
N GLU A 55 20.25 11.37 -15.43
CA GLU A 55 20.11 10.41 -16.50
C GLU A 55 19.63 9.13 -15.80
N ILE A 56 18.41 8.71 -16.13
CA ILE A 56 17.86 7.44 -15.65
C ILE A 56 18.70 6.36 -16.30
N VAL A 57 19.82 6.03 -15.66
CA VAL A 57 20.59 4.85 -16.00
C VAL A 57 19.69 3.67 -15.64
N PRO A 58 19.28 2.82 -16.60
CA PRO A 58 18.51 1.65 -16.27
C PRO A 58 19.32 0.81 -15.27
N ASP A 59 18.74 0.58 -14.09
CA ASP A 59 19.30 -0.34 -13.10
C ASP A 59 19.35 -1.73 -13.75
N THR A 60 20.54 -2.11 -14.24
CA THR A 60 20.79 -3.42 -14.86
C THR A 60 21.21 -4.47 -13.84
N THR A 61 21.20 -4.12 -12.54
CA THR A 61 21.55 -5.05 -11.47
C THR A 61 20.49 -6.14 -11.40
N PRO A 62 20.84 -7.43 -11.51
CA PRO A 62 19.88 -8.51 -11.31
C PRO A 62 19.31 -8.46 -9.89
N ARG A 63 18.10 -7.92 -9.74
CA ARG A 63 17.38 -7.90 -8.47
C ARG A 63 16.91 -9.32 -8.19
N LEU A 64 17.39 -9.91 -7.09
CA LEU A 64 16.82 -11.13 -6.57
C LEU A 64 15.35 -10.88 -6.22
N PRO A 65 14.44 -11.84 -6.47
CA PRO A 65 13.04 -11.68 -6.13
C PRO A 65 12.90 -11.37 -4.64
N GLU A 66 12.10 -10.35 -4.33
CA GLU A 66 11.82 -9.99 -2.95
C GLU A 66 11.05 -11.13 -2.26
N PRO A 67 11.31 -11.40 -0.97
CA PRO A 67 10.62 -12.47 -0.27
C PRO A 67 9.11 -12.17 -0.14
N ASP A 68 8.27 -13.19 -0.31
CA ASP A 68 6.80 -13.13 -0.16
C ASP A 68 6.32 -12.66 1.23
N TYR A 69 7.21 -12.74 2.22
CA TYR A 69 6.94 -12.36 3.60
C TYR A 69 8.07 -11.48 4.12
N THR A 70 7.69 -10.49 4.92
CA THR A 70 8.62 -9.73 5.76
C THR A 70 9.26 -10.63 6.81
N ALA A 71 10.38 -10.19 7.40
CA ALA A 71 11.04 -10.92 8.49
C ALA A 71 10.13 -11.16 9.71
N GLY A 72 9.09 -10.34 9.90
CA GLY A 72 8.07 -10.52 10.93
C GLY A 72 6.95 -11.50 10.56
N GLY A 73 7.04 -12.17 9.41
CA GLY A 73 6.03 -13.12 8.92
C GLY A 73 4.78 -12.47 8.33
N VAL A 74 4.78 -11.16 8.12
CA VAL A 74 3.67 -10.44 7.44
C VAL A 74 3.83 -10.60 5.92
N PRO A 75 2.81 -11.05 5.18
CA PRO A 75 2.86 -11.12 3.71
C PRO A 75 3.15 -9.76 3.08
N THR A 76 3.93 -9.73 2.01
CA THR A 76 4.10 -8.52 1.21
C THR A 76 2.83 -8.18 0.44
N PHE A 77 2.75 -6.94 -0.05
CA PHE A 77 1.61 -6.51 -0.85
C PHE A 77 1.46 -7.36 -2.13
N ASP A 78 2.56 -7.65 -2.80
CA ASP A 78 2.57 -8.49 -3.99
C ASP A 78 2.04 -9.90 -3.67
N ARG A 79 2.46 -10.50 -2.55
CA ARG A 79 1.95 -11.82 -2.14
C ARG A 79 0.45 -11.83 -1.89
N VAL A 80 -0.10 -10.76 -1.30
CA VAL A 80 -1.55 -10.63 -1.10
C VAL A 80 -2.28 -10.45 -2.42
N ARG A 81 -1.77 -9.60 -3.32
CA ARG A 81 -2.34 -9.38 -4.65
C ARG A 81 -2.40 -10.69 -5.43
N ASP A 82 -1.27 -11.39 -5.56
CA ASP A 82 -1.17 -12.62 -6.33
C ASP A 82 -2.13 -13.69 -5.80
N ARG A 83 -2.27 -13.79 -4.46
CA ARG A 83 -3.24 -14.70 -3.83
C ARG A 83 -4.69 -14.34 -4.11
N ILE A 84 -5.02 -13.05 -4.18
CA ILE A 84 -6.37 -12.59 -4.53
C ILE A 84 -6.65 -12.93 -5.99
N GLU A 85 -5.72 -12.66 -6.90
CA GLU A 85 -5.86 -12.95 -8.32
C GLU A 85 -6.04 -14.46 -8.58
N GLU A 86 -5.24 -15.31 -7.93
CA GLU A 86 -5.38 -16.77 -8.00
C GLU A 86 -6.77 -17.22 -7.53
N ARG A 87 -7.24 -16.68 -6.40
CA ARG A 87 -8.55 -17.03 -5.84
C ARG A 87 -9.70 -16.55 -6.71
N VAL A 88 -9.60 -15.36 -7.27
CA VAL A 88 -10.63 -14.80 -8.16
C VAL A 88 -10.69 -15.62 -9.45
N GLY A 89 -9.55 -15.92 -10.07
CA GLY A 89 -9.49 -16.78 -11.26
C GLY A 89 -10.08 -18.17 -11.01
N THR A 90 -9.74 -18.78 -9.87
CA THR A 90 -10.31 -20.08 -9.46
C THR A 90 -11.80 -20.01 -9.20
N ALA A 91 -12.26 -18.97 -8.48
CA ALA A 91 -13.67 -18.82 -8.12
C ALA A 91 -14.56 -18.73 -9.37
N ILE A 92 -14.16 -17.92 -10.35
CA ILE A 92 -14.87 -17.77 -11.62
C ILE A 92 -15.00 -19.11 -12.34
N GLY A 93 -13.91 -19.87 -12.49
CA GLY A 93 -13.96 -21.18 -13.13
C GLY A 93 -14.72 -22.25 -12.33
N SER A 94 -14.64 -22.20 -10.99
CA SER A 94 -15.28 -23.17 -10.12
C SER A 94 -16.80 -23.08 -10.11
N ALA A 95 -17.37 -21.88 -10.29
CA ALA A 95 -18.81 -21.67 -10.32
C ALA A 95 -19.44 -22.35 -11.55
N GLU A 96 -18.83 -22.19 -12.72
CA GLU A 96 -19.26 -22.85 -13.96
C GLU A 96 -19.18 -24.37 -13.84
N LEU A 97 -18.06 -24.89 -13.32
CA LEU A 97 -17.89 -26.33 -13.09
C LEU A 97 -18.89 -26.88 -12.06
N ALA A 98 -19.19 -26.12 -11.01
CA ALA A 98 -20.15 -26.52 -10.00
C ALA A 98 -21.59 -26.54 -10.57
N HIS A 99 -21.93 -25.58 -11.44
CA HIS A 99 -23.21 -25.56 -12.15
C HIS A 99 -23.33 -26.74 -13.13
N GLU A 100 -22.27 -27.02 -13.90
CA GLU A 100 -22.20 -28.18 -14.80
C GLU A 100 -21.96 -29.52 -14.08
N SER A 101 -21.84 -29.53 -12.76
CA SER A 101 -21.75 -30.78 -12.02
C SER A 101 -23.08 -31.55 -12.09
N PRO A 102 -23.08 -32.89 -11.94
CA PRO A 102 -24.32 -33.67 -11.86
C PRO A 102 -25.27 -33.16 -10.76
N SER A 103 -24.72 -32.74 -9.62
CA SER A 103 -25.49 -32.13 -8.54
C SER A 103 -26.08 -30.77 -8.93
N GLY A 104 -25.34 -29.92 -9.64
CA GLY A 104 -25.82 -28.61 -10.10
C GLY A 104 -27.02 -28.76 -11.04
N ARG A 105 -26.88 -29.58 -12.08
CA ARG A 105 -27.98 -29.89 -13.01
C ARG A 105 -29.22 -30.43 -12.29
N SER A 106 -29.04 -31.30 -11.29
CA SER A 106 -30.16 -31.86 -10.53
C SER A 106 -30.94 -30.81 -9.72
N VAL A 107 -30.26 -29.74 -9.25
CA VAL A 107 -30.89 -28.63 -8.52
C VAL A 107 -31.70 -27.77 -9.49
N ASP A 108 -31.16 -27.49 -10.68
CA ASP A 108 -31.86 -26.73 -11.72
C ASP A 108 -33.11 -27.48 -12.22
N GLU A 109 -32.99 -28.79 -12.44
CA GLU A 109 -34.13 -29.64 -12.80
C GLU A 109 -35.23 -29.61 -11.73
N GLN A 110 -34.86 -29.70 -10.45
CA GLN A 110 -35.81 -29.58 -9.35
C GLN A 110 -36.46 -28.20 -9.31
N TRP A 111 -35.70 -27.13 -9.55
CA TRP A 111 -36.22 -25.76 -9.58
C TRP A 111 -37.23 -25.58 -10.72
N GLU A 112 -36.90 -26.01 -11.92
CA GLU A 112 -37.79 -25.93 -13.09
C GLU A 112 -39.03 -26.82 -12.91
N ALA A 113 -38.89 -28.01 -12.33
CA ALA A 113 -40.02 -28.86 -11.98
C ALA A 113 -40.99 -28.15 -11.00
N ARG A 114 -40.45 -27.50 -9.95
CA ARG A 114 -41.25 -26.71 -9.00
C ARG A 114 -41.92 -25.51 -9.67
N LYS A 115 -41.21 -24.80 -10.54
CA LYS A 115 -41.73 -23.64 -11.28
C LYS A 115 -42.86 -24.04 -12.22
N LYS A 116 -42.70 -25.16 -12.95
CA LYS A 116 -43.74 -25.75 -13.81
C LYS A 116 -44.95 -26.20 -13.00
N ALA A 117 -44.75 -26.89 -11.88
CA ALA A 117 -45.83 -27.32 -11.00
C ALA A 117 -46.60 -26.11 -10.43
N GLY A 118 -45.89 -25.07 -10.01
CA GLY A 118 -46.49 -23.81 -9.55
C GLY A 118 -47.30 -23.13 -10.64
N LYS A 119 -46.77 -23.02 -11.86
CA LYS A 119 -47.49 -22.47 -13.01
C LYS A 119 -48.74 -23.28 -13.33
N ALA A 120 -48.64 -24.60 -13.40
CA ALA A 120 -49.77 -25.47 -13.65
C ALA A 120 -50.87 -25.31 -12.60
N LYS A 121 -50.50 -25.15 -11.32
CA LYS A 121 -51.45 -24.90 -10.25
C LYS A 121 -52.13 -23.55 -10.35
N LEU A 122 -51.37 -22.50 -10.70
CA LEU A 122 -51.93 -21.17 -10.94
C LEU A 122 -52.92 -21.17 -12.11
N ASP A 123 -52.61 -21.89 -13.18
CA ASP A 123 -53.50 -22.01 -14.34
C ASP A 123 -54.78 -22.78 -13.99
N GLU A 124 -54.69 -23.81 -13.15
CA GLU A 124 -55.85 -24.50 -12.59
C GLU A 124 -56.75 -23.56 -11.78
N ILE A 125 -56.16 -22.72 -10.92
CA ILE A 125 -56.90 -21.73 -10.13
C ILE A 125 -57.55 -20.67 -11.03
N ARG A 126 -56.86 -20.18 -12.07
CA ARG A 126 -57.45 -19.23 -13.02
C ARG A 126 -58.67 -19.82 -13.72
N ARG A 127 -58.60 -21.08 -14.14
CA ARG A 127 -59.72 -21.82 -14.72
C ARG A 127 -60.88 -21.98 -13.73
N SER A 128 -60.61 -22.32 -12.47
CA SER A 128 -61.67 -22.47 -11.46
C SER A 128 -62.37 -21.16 -11.12
N LEU A 129 -61.69 -20.02 -11.30
CA LEU A 129 -62.24 -18.68 -11.12
C LEU A 129 -62.93 -18.11 -12.37
N GLY A 130 -62.98 -18.85 -13.48
CA GLY A 130 -63.58 -18.38 -14.74
C GLY A 130 -62.81 -17.24 -15.42
N LYS A 131 -61.55 -17.02 -15.02
CA LYS A 131 -60.66 -16.00 -15.60
C LYS A 131 -59.72 -16.68 -16.59
N GLN A 132 -60.19 -16.93 -17.83
CA GLN A 132 -59.32 -17.35 -18.94
C GLN A 132 -58.84 -16.14 -19.73
#